data_AF-A0A6P0U6Q0-F1
#
_entry.id   AF-A0A6P0U6Q0-F1
#
_cell.length_a   1.000
_cell.length_b   1.000
_cell.length_c   1.000
_cell.angle_alpha   90.00
_cell.angle_beta   90.00
_cell.angle_gamma   90.00
#
_symmetry.space_group_name_H-M   'P 1'
#
loop_
_entity.id
_entity.type
_entity.pdbx_description
1 polymer ?
#
loop_
_entity_poly.entity_id
_entity_poly.type
_entity_poly.pdbx_seq_one_letter_code
_entity_poly.pdbx_strand_id
1 'polypeptide(L)' 'MKDLEIDYSDIPETDEEFWADAEVYESTKRVEYTMKLDEDIANWLEELDSNSEHSINLILRSYMLTTQQLKPLA' A
#
# COMPACT_ATOMS: atom_id res chain seq x y z
N MET A 1 5.98 33.64 -7.86
CA MET A 1 6.82 33.00 -8.89
C MET A 1 5.89 32.58 -9.99
N LYS A 2 6.23 32.87 -11.25
CA LYS A 2 5.49 32.39 -12.42
C LYS A 2 6.22 31.19 -12.99
N ASP A 3 5.49 30.25 -13.59
CA ASP A 3 6.03 29.03 -14.20
C ASP A 3 7.17 29.31 -15.20
N LEU A 4 7.16 30.48 -15.85
CA LEU A 4 8.22 30.93 -16.77
C LEU A 4 9.58 31.19 -16.11
N GLU A 5 9.64 31.32 -14.78
CA GLU A 5 10.87 31.57 -14.02
C GLU A 5 11.51 30.27 -13.49
N ILE A 6 10.94 29.11 -13.81
CA ILE A 6 11.48 27.81 -13.41
C ILE A 6 12.59 27.41 -14.38
N ASP A 7 13.79 27.17 -13.85
CA ASP A 7 14.94 26.69 -14.60
C ASP A 7 14.94 25.16 -14.68
N TYR A 8 14.97 24.63 -15.90
CA TYR A 8 14.98 23.19 -16.20
C TYR A 8 16.33 22.71 -16.72
N SER A 9 17.37 23.57 -16.75
CA SER A 9 18.67 23.25 -17.36
C SER A 9 19.43 22.10 -16.71
N ASP A 10 19.10 21.75 -15.47
CA ASP A 10 19.70 20.63 -14.71
C ASP A 10 18.92 19.31 -14.86
N ILE A 11 17.74 19.33 -15.49
CA ILE A 11 16.85 18.16 -15.56
C ILE A 11 16.91 17.56 -16.96
N PRO A 12 17.31 16.27 -17.11
CA PRO A 12 17.29 15.60 -18.41
C PRO A 12 15.84 15.40 -18.90
N GLU A 13 15.64 15.48 -20.22
CA GLU A 13 14.36 15.12 -20.83
C GLU A 13 14.09 13.62 -20.65
N THR A 14 12.85 13.27 -20.31
CA THR A 14 12.39 11.87 -20.24
C THR A 14 11.48 11.61 -21.43
N ASP A 15 11.88 10.71 -22.32
CA ASP A 15 11.20 10.36 -23.56
C ASP A 15 10.55 8.96 -23.49
N GLU A 16 9.89 8.52 -24.56
CA GLU A 16 9.22 7.22 -24.59
C GLU A 16 10.20 6.05 -24.39
N GLU A 17 11.45 6.18 -24.86
CA GLU A 17 12.50 5.18 -24.63
C GLU A 17 12.89 5.10 -23.15
N PHE A 18 12.98 6.23 -22.44
CA PHE A 18 13.23 6.26 -20.99
C PHE A 18 12.16 5.49 -20.19
N TRP A 19 10.90 5.53 -20.62
CA TRP A 19 9.79 4.87 -19.94
C TRP A 19 9.48 3.45 -20.46
N ALA A 20 10.21 2.95 -21.46
CA ALA A 20 9.90 1.68 -22.13
C ALA A 20 9.88 0.47 -21.18
N ASP A 21 10.76 0.45 -20.18
CA ASP A 21 10.88 -0.62 -19.18
C ASP A 21 10.25 -0.27 -17.82
N ALA A 22 9.53 0.85 -17.73
CA ALA A 22 8.94 1.28 -16.48
C ALA A 22 7.79 0.37 -16.06
N GLU A 23 7.92 -0.25 -14.89
CA GLU A 23 6.84 -1.04 -14.29
C GLU A 23 5.86 -0.12 -13.56
N VAL A 24 4.62 -0.05 -14.05
CA VAL A 24 3.54 0.68 -13.37
C VAL A 24 3.08 -0.13 -12.18
N TYR A 25 3.56 0.23 -10.99
CA TYR A 25 3.03 -0.33 -9.74
C TYR A 25 1.69 0.34 -9.40
N GLU A 26 0.59 -0.32 -9.76
CA GLU A 26 -0.73 0.12 -9.30
C GLU A 26 -0.81 -0.14 -7.79
N SER A 27 -0.93 0.94 -7.00
CA SER A 27 -1.06 0.79 -5.55
C SER A 27 -2.31 -0.02 -5.24
N THR A 28 -2.15 -1.13 -4.50
CA THR A 28 -3.27 -1.99 -4.10
C THR A 28 -4.38 -1.11 -3.52
N LYS A 29 -5.55 -1.13 -4.16
CA LYS A 29 -6.73 -0.35 -3.72
C LYS A 29 -7.04 -0.73 -2.28
N ARG A 30 -6.77 0.19 -1.36
CA ARG A 30 -7.05 0.03 0.06
C ARG A 30 -8.43 0.60 0.35
N VAL A 31 -9.25 -0.19 1.03
CA VAL A 31 -10.56 0.23 1.50
C VAL A 31 -10.45 0.50 2.99
N GLU A 32 -10.93 1.66 3.42
CA GLU A 32 -11.07 1.97 4.84
C GLU A 32 -12.34 1.33 5.40
N TYR A 33 -12.20 0.58 6.49
CA TYR A 33 -13.32 -0.05 7.18
C TYR A 33 -13.16 0.15 8.69
N THR A 34 -14.23 0.56 9.35
CA THR A 34 -14.27 0.67 10.82
C THR A 34 -14.91 -0.59 11.40
N MET A 35 -14.17 -1.31 12.22
CA MET A 35 -14.64 -2.50 12.92
C MET A 35 -14.47 -2.34 14.43
N LYS A 36 -15.33 -3.02 15.20
CA LYS A 36 -15.14 -3.17 16.64
C LYS A 36 -14.31 -4.41 16.91
N LEU A 37 -13.29 -4.28 17.73
CA LEU A 37 -12.46 -5.39 18.23
C LEU A 37 -12.66 -5.50 19.74
N ASP A 38 -12.46 -6.71 20.26
CA ASP A 38 -12.37 -6.92 21.70
C ASP A 38 -11.08 -6.29 22.24
N GLU A 39 -11.14 -5.85 23.51
CA GLU A 39 -10.07 -5.08 24.16
C GLU A 39 -8.74 -5.86 24.23
N ASP A 40 -8.80 -7.16 24.52
CA ASP A 40 -7.63 -8.04 24.58
C ASP A 40 -6.95 -8.20 23.22
N ILE A 41 -7.74 -8.31 22.14
CA ILE A 41 -7.23 -8.39 20.77
C ILE A 41 -6.59 -7.06 20.36
N ALA A 42 -7.21 -5.93 20.71
CA ALA A 42 -6.66 -4.61 20.43
C ALA A 42 -5.30 -4.40 21.12
N ASN A 43 -5.22 -4.72 22.41
CA ASN A 43 -3.98 -4.61 23.19
C ASN A 43 -2.88 -5.51 22.61
N TRP A 44 -3.20 -6.75 22.25
CA TRP A 44 -2.22 -7.65 21.62
C TRP A 44 -1.72 -7.15 20.26
N LEU A 45 -2.59 -6.53 19.45
CA LEU A 45 -2.20 -5.94 18.16
C LEU A 45 -1.27 -4.73 18.33
N GLU A 46 -1.48 -3.92 19.36
CA GLU A 46 -0.59 -2.81 19.72
C GLU A 46 0.79 -3.29 20.20
N GLU A 47 0.85 -4.41 20.92
CA GLU A 47 2.12 -5.02 21.33
C GLU A 47 2.90 -5.64 20.14
N LEU A 48 2.19 -6.12 19.12
CA LEU A 48 2.79 -6.80 17.98
C LEU A 48 3.51 -5.84 17.03
N ASP A 49 2.89 -4.69 16.74
CA ASP A 49 3.52 -3.63 15.94
C ASP A 49 2.88 -2.28 16.25
N SER A 50 3.70 -1.24 16.21
CA SER A 50 3.29 0.17 16.24
C SER A 50 2.33 0.55 15.11
N ASN A 51 2.25 -0.25 14.03
CA ASN A 51 1.31 -0.08 12.93
C ASN A 51 0.22 -1.18 12.91
N SER A 52 -0.80 -1.00 13.76
CA SER A 52 -1.87 -1.97 13.96
C SER A 52 -2.59 -2.37 12.68
N GLU A 53 -2.75 -1.47 11.71
CA GLU A 53 -3.47 -1.78 10.48
C GLU A 53 -2.71 -2.74 9.54
N HIS A 54 -1.37 -2.67 9.54
CA HIS A 54 -0.55 -3.57 8.73
C HIS A 54 -0.63 -5.00 9.28
N SER A 55 -0.48 -5.13 10.60
CA SER A 55 -0.60 -6.40 11.31
C SER A 55 -1.97 -7.04 11.15
N ILE A 56 -3.06 -6.26 11.27
CA ILE A 56 -4.42 -6.74 11.05
C ILE A 56 -4.57 -7.32 9.63
N ASN A 57 -4.10 -6.60 8.61
CA ASN A 57 -4.18 -7.07 7.22
C ASN A 57 -3.37 -8.36 6.99
N LEU A 58 -2.18 -8.46 7.59
CA LEU A 58 -1.33 -9.65 7.50
C LEU A 58 -2.03 -10.88 8.10
N ILE A 59 -2.56 -10.72 9.32
CA ILE A 59 -3.27 -11.79 10.04
C ILE A 59 -4.49 -12.23 9.25
N LEU A 60 -5.34 -11.30 8.80
CA LEU A 60 -6.53 -11.63 8.01
C LEU A 60 -6.18 -12.33 6.69
N ARG A 61 -5.13 -11.89 5.98
CA ARG A 61 -4.65 -12.56 4.76
C ARG A 61 -4.18 -13.98 5.04
N SER A 62 -3.38 -14.18 6.10
CA SER A 62 -2.91 -15.52 6.47
C SER A 62 -4.06 -16.46 6.81
N TYR A 63 -5.08 -15.96 7.53
CA TYR A 63 -6.28 -16.72 7.84
C TYR A 63 -7.09 -17.05 6.59
N MET A 64 -7.27 -16.08 5.69
CA MET A 64 -7.97 -16.29 4.42
C MET A 64 -7.31 -17.36 3.54
N LEU A 65 -5.98 -17.32 3.42
CA LEU A 65 -5.21 -18.28 2.62
C LEU A 65 -5.27 -19.70 3.19
N THR A 66 -5.20 -19.82 4.52
CA THR A 66 -5.24 -21.12 5.21
C THR A 66 -6.64 -21.73 5.21
N THR A 67 -7.70 -20.92 5.25
CA THR A 67 -9.10 -21.39 5.27
C THR A 67 -9.73 -21.62 3.89
N GLN A 68 -8.98 -21.39 2.80
CA GLN A 68 -9.39 -21.67 1.41
C GLN A 68 -10.73 -21.04 0.99
N GLN A 69 -10.97 -19.78 1.35
CA GLN A 69 -12.23 -19.09 1.05
C GLN A 69 -12.18 -18.09 -0.12
N LEU A 70 -11.01 -17.75 -0.68
CA LEU A 70 -10.92 -16.83 -1.82
C LEU A 70 -9.84 -17.24 -2.83
N LYS A 71 -10.23 -17.22 -4.12
CA LYS A 71 -9.30 -17.25 -5.25
C LYS A 71 -8.40 -16.02 -5.12
N PRO A 72 -7.06 -16.13 -5.22
CA PRO A 72 -6.19 -14.98 -5.14
C PRO A 72 -6.58 -13.96 -6.22
N LEU A 73 -6.63 -12.67 -5.86
CA LEU A 73 -6.72 -11.62 -6.86
C LEU A 73 -5.43 -11.69 -7.69
N ALA A 74 -5.61 -12.04 -8.97
CA ALA A 74 -4.61 -11.88 -10.01
C ALA A 74 -4.43 -10.40 -10.35
#